data_AF-A0A3M1R931-F1
#
_entry.id   AF-A0A3M1R931-F1
#
_cell.length_a   1.000
_cell.length_b   1.000
_cell.length_c   1.000
_cell.angle_alpha   90.00
_cell.angle_beta   90.00
_cell.angle_gamma   90.00
#
_symmetry.space_group_name_H-M   'P 1'
#
loop_
_entity.id
_entity.type
_entity.pdbx_description
1 polymer ?
#
loop_
_entity_poly.entity_id
_entity_poly.type
_entity_poly.pdbx_seq_one_letter_code
_entity_poly.pdbx_strand_id
1 'polypeptide(L)'
;MLITAGEADSAAADLAPVAQALAAGVRLVQLREKGLADRDLLALARRLRALTRDHGALLLVNGRPDIALAAEADGVHLPVAGLPAPVVRALLGPGRLVGRSCHTLAEVAAAEAEGADYATFGPVYPTPSKA
;
A
#
# COMPACT_ATOMS: atom_id res chain seq x y z
N MET A 1 -0.50 10.61 3.56
CA MET A 1 -0.17 9.32 2.88
C MET A 1 0.26 9.64 1.47
N LEU A 2 1.44 9.17 1.06
CA LEU A 2 1.90 9.22 -0.33
C LEU A 2 1.61 7.86 -0.98
N ILE A 3 1.05 7.84 -2.18
CA ILE A 3 0.89 6.62 -2.98
C ILE A 3 1.90 6.72 -4.12
N THR A 4 2.79 5.73 -4.25
CA THR A 4 3.66 5.67 -5.44
C THR A 4 2.77 5.45 -6.65
N ALA A 5 2.94 6.28 -7.66
CA ALA A 5 2.31 6.09 -8.95
C ALA A 5 3.44 5.80 -9.92
N GLY A 6 3.72 4.53 -10.16
CA GLY A 6 4.62 4.13 -11.22
C GLY A 6 3.88 3.33 -12.28
N GLU A 7 4.06 3.78 -13.52
CA GLU A 7 4.33 2.90 -14.65
C GLU A 7 5.85 2.64 -14.63
N ALA A 8 6.40 2.22 -13.49
CA ALA A 8 7.81 1.92 -13.41
C ALA A 8 8.05 0.60 -14.17
N ASP A 9 8.68 0.68 -15.33
CA ASP A 9 9.06 -0.50 -16.12
C ASP A 9 10.21 -1.32 -15.48
N SER A 10 10.72 -0.92 -14.31
CA SER A 10 11.79 -1.65 -13.64
C SER A 10 11.90 -1.41 -12.13
N ALA A 11 12.59 -2.34 -11.45
CA ALA A 11 13.03 -2.21 -10.06
C ALA A 11 13.96 -1.02 -9.80
N ALA A 12 14.49 -0.36 -10.84
CA ALA A 12 15.39 0.78 -10.78
C ALA A 12 14.65 2.12 -10.61
N ALA A 13 13.36 2.09 -10.27
CA ALA A 13 12.58 3.30 -10.00
C ALA A 13 13.35 4.29 -9.12
N ASP A 14 13.31 5.55 -9.54
CA ASP A 14 13.89 6.67 -8.80
C ASP A 14 13.07 6.92 -7.53
N LEU A 15 13.74 6.84 -6.38
CA LEU A 15 13.11 7.06 -5.08
C LEU A 15 13.28 8.50 -4.58
N ALA A 16 13.95 9.38 -5.34
CA ALA A 16 14.13 10.77 -4.95
C ALA A 16 12.81 11.49 -4.63
N PRO A 17 11.70 11.32 -5.38
CA PRO A 17 10.41 11.94 -5.00
C PRO A 17 9.88 11.44 -3.66
N VAL A 18 10.04 10.15 -3.37
CA VAL A 18 9.60 9.56 -2.10
C VAL A 18 10.47 10.08 -0.95
N ALA A 19 11.79 10.16 -1.14
CA ALA A 19 12.72 10.71 -0.16
C ALA A 19 12.40 12.18 0.16
N GLN A 20 12.15 13.01 -0.86
CA GLN A 20 11.74 14.40 -0.68
C GLN A 20 10.42 14.52 0.12
N ALA A 21 9.44 13.67 -0.17
CA ALA A 21 8.17 13.66 0.56
C ALA A 21 8.35 13.25 2.03
N LEU A 22 9.19 12.26 2.30
CA LEU A 22 9.52 11.81 3.67
C LEU A 22 10.23 12.93 4.46
N ALA A 23 11.21 13.59 3.84
CA ALA A 23 11.89 14.75 4.41
C ALA A 23 10.92 15.91 4.69
N ALA A 24 9.90 16.09 3.84
CA ALA A 24 8.84 17.08 4.02
C ALA A 24 7.78 16.71 5.08
N GLY A 25 7.91 15.57 5.76
CA GLY A 25 7.01 15.19 6.86
C GLY A 25 6.03 14.06 6.56
N VAL A 26 6.05 13.45 5.38
CA VAL A 26 5.21 12.27 5.11
C VAL A 26 5.65 11.11 6.02
N ARG A 27 4.67 10.41 6.62
CA ARG A 27 4.91 9.29 7.54
C ARG A 27 4.24 7.97 7.14
N LEU A 28 3.56 7.96 5.99
CA LEU A 28 2.98 6.73 5.45
C LEU A 28 3.09 6.76 3.92
N VAL A 29 3.77 5.75 3.39
CA VAL A 29 3.98 5.52 1.97
C VAL A 29 3.27 4.22 1.58
N GLN A 30 2.50 4.25 0.50
CA GLN A 30 1.93 3.07 -0.11
C GLN A 30 2.63 2.80 -1.44
N LEU A 31 3.24 1.62 -1.56
CA LEU A 31 3.76 1.10 -2.82
C LEU A 31 2.59 0.56 -3.66
N ARG A 32 2.33 1.19 -4.81
CA ARG A 32 1.28 0.81 -5.75
C ARG A 32 1.81 0.82 -7.18
N GLU A 33 2.44 -0.28 -7.56
CA GLU A 33 2.91 -0.52 -8.93
C GLU A 33 2.01 -1.52 -9.62
N LYS A 34 1.58 -1.19 -10.84
CA LYS A 34 0.84 -2.09 -11.71
C LYS A 34 1.79 -2.52 -12.83
N GLY A 35 2.02 -3.82 -12.97
CA GLY A 35 2.77 -4.37 -14.11
C GLY A 35 4.20 -4.80 -13.84
N LEU A 36 4.79 -4.47 -12.67
CA LEU A 36 6.08 -5.04 -12.30
C LEU A 36 5.98 -6.55 -12.04
N ALA A 37 6.98 -7.29 -12.51
CA ALA A 37 7.17 -8.68 -12.14
C ALA A 37 7.46 -8.81 -10.63
N ASP A 38 7.07 -9.93 -10.04
CA ASP A 38 7.13 -10.15 -8.58
C ASP A 38 8.53 -9.92 -7.98
N ARG A 39 9.58 -10.37 -8.66
CA ARG A 39 10.97 -10.16 -8.23
C ARG A 39 11.31 -8.67 -8.15
N ASP A 40 10.90 -7.91 -9.14
CA ASP A 40 11.23 -6.50 -9.29
C ASP A 40 10.39 -5.65 -8.34
N LEU A 41 9.13 -6.02 -8.15
CA LEU A 41 8.24 -5.45 -7.14
C LEU A 41 8.79 -5.68 -5.72
N LEU A 42 9.27 -6.88 -5.41
CA LEU A 42 9.89 -7.19 -4.12
C LEU A 42 11.17 -6.38 -3.90
N ALA A 43 12.02 -6.26 -4.92
CA ALA A 43 13.25 -5.47 -4.84
C ALA A 43 12.93 -3.99 -4.55
N LEU A 44 11.95 -3.42 -5.24
CA LEU A 44 11.46 -2.06 -5.00
C LEU A 44 10.87 -1.89 -3.59
N ALA A 45 10.04 -2.84 -3.15
CA ALA A 45 9.45 -2.84 -1.81
C ALA A 45 10.52 -2.82 -0.71
N ARG A 46 11.60 -3.61 -0.85
CA ARG A 46 12.73 -3.61 0.10
C ARG A 46 13.48 -2.29 0.14
N ARG A 47 13.76 -1.69 -1.02
CA ARG A 47 14.38 -0.35 -1.10
C ARG A 47 13.52 0.71 -0.42
N LEU A 48 12.21 0.71 -0.68
CA LEU A 48 11.26 1.58 -0.01
C LEU A 48 11.16 1.30 1.49
N ARG A 49 11.28 0.04 1.92
CA ARG A 49 11.21 -0.28 3.35
C ARG A 49 12.41 0.30 4.10
N ALA A 50 13.62 0.14 3.56
CA ALA A 50 14.81 0.76 4.14
C ALA A 50 14.63 2.28 4.26
N LEU A 51 14.27 2.94 3.15
CA LEU A 51 14.06 4.39 3.13
C LEU A 51 12.99 4.87 4.11
N THR A 52 11.86 4.16 4.21
CA THR A 52 10.79 4.53 5.14
C THR A 52 11.19 4.29 6.60
N ARG A 53 11.92 3.22 6.91
CA ARG A 53 12.46 2.97 8.27
C ARG A 53 13.38 4.11 8.73
N ASP A 54 14.28 4.56 7.85
CA ASP A 54 15.23 5.65 8.15
C ASP A 54 14.52 6.97 8.52
N HIS A 55 13.28 7.16 8.05
CA HIS A 55 12.45 8.33 8.31
C HIS A 55 11.36 8.12 9.37
N GLY A 56 11.33 6.95 10.03
CA GLY A 56 10.28 6.59 10.98
C GLY A 56 8.88 6.55 10.34
N ALA A 57 8.81 6.19 9.05
CA ALA A 57 7.59 6.13 8.27
C ALA A 57 7.13 4.68 8.05
N LEU A 58 5.81 4.54 7.86
CA LEU A 58 5.16 3.29 7.53
C LEU A 58 5.22 3.02 6.02
N LEU A 59 5.42 1.77 5.66
CA LEU A 59 5.28 1.25 4.30
C LEU A 59 4.11 0.28 4.21
N LEU A 60 3.19 0.53 3.29
CA LEU A 60 2.13 -0.38 2.92
C LEU A 60 2.31 -0.87 1.48
N VAL A 61 2.01 -2.14 1.20
CA VAL A 61 2.02 -2.68 -0.16
C VAL A 61 0.59 -2.88 -0.65
N ASN A 62 0.29 -2.38 -1.84
CA ASN A 62 -1.05 -2.47 -2.41
C ASN A 62 -1.35 -3.89 -2.92
N GLY A 63 -2.36 -4.55 -2.36
CA GLY A 63 -2.95 -5.81 -2.84
C GLY A 63 -2.05 -7.05 -2.80
N ARG A 64 -0.79 -6.93 -2.35
CA ARG A 64 0.22 -8.01 -2.37
C ARG A 64 0.71 -8.35 -0.96
N PRO A 65 -0.04 -9.17 -0.19
CA PRO A 65 0.35 -9.55 1.17
C PRO A 65 1.62 -10.40 1.22
N ASP A 66 1.86 -11.21 0.20
CA ASP A 66 3.08 -11.97 -0.02
C ASP A 66 4.31 -11.07 -0.13
N ILE A 67 4.24 -10.02 -0.95
CA ILE A 67 5.32 -9.03 -1.09
C ILE A 67 5.48 -8.23 0.19
N ALA A 68 4.39 -7.85 0.85
CA ALA A 68 4.43 -7.14 2.13
C ALA A 68 5.19 -7.94 3.20
N LEU A 69 4.93 -9.25 3.30
CA LEU A 69 5.65 -10.13 4.21
C LEU A 69 7.13 -10.24 3.85
N ALA A 70 7.43 -10.52 2.57
CA ALA A 70 8.80 -10.74 2.09
C ALA A 70 9.69 -9.48 2.14
N ALA A 71 9.07 -8.29 2.14
CA ALA A 71 9.73 -7.00 2.28
C ALA A 71 9.68 -6.42 3.71
N GLU A 72 9.05 -7.14 4.65
CA GLU A 72 8.80 -6.67 6.02
C GLU A 72 8.13 -5.29 6.08
N ALA A 73 7.15 -5.09 5.20
CA ALA A 73 6.27 -3.93 5.21
C ALA A 73 5.40 -3.92 6.48
N ASP A 74 4.94 -2.74 6.85
CA ASP A 74 4.11 -2.53 8.05
C ASP A 74 2.67 -2.94 7.81
N GLY A 75 2.29 -3.18 6.56
CA GLY A 75 0.97 -3.68 6.22
C GLY A 75 0.66 -3.69 4.73
N VAL A 76 -0.63 -3.83 4.45
CA VAL A 76 -1.19 -3.86 3.10
C VAL A 76 -2.36 -2.90 2.98
N HIS A 77 -2.58 -2.46 1.75
CA HIS A 77 -3.82 -1.81 1.38
C HIS A 77 -4.53 -2.63 0.30
N LEU A 78 -5.77 -3.01 0.57
CA LEU A 78 -6.55 -3.89 -0.28
C LEU A 78 -7.41 -3.06 -1.24
N PRO A 79 -7.30 -3.27 -2.57
CA PRO A 79 -8.22 -2.67 -3.52
C PRO A 79 -9.64 -3.24 -3.34
N VAL A 80 -10.66 -2.56 -3.87
CA VAL A 80 -12.08 -2.99 -3.76
C VAL A 80 -12.27 -4.45 -4.19
N ALA A 81 -11.72 -4.80 -5.35
CA ALA A 81 -11.75 -6.15 -5.93
C ALA A 81 -10.65 -7.09 -5.39
N GLY A 82 -9.96 -6.69 -4.32
CA GLY A 82 -8.91 -7.48 -3.69
C GLY A 82 -9.45 -8.56 -2.75
N LEU A 83 -8.53 -9.29 -2.12
CA LEU A 83 -8.85 -10.30 -1.12
C LEU A 83 -9.64 -9.70 0.06
N PRO A 84 -10.49 -10.49 0.74
CA PRO A 84 -11.13 -10.10 1.99
C PRO A 84 -10.11 -9.76 3.08
N ALA A 85 -10.37 -8.72 3.89
CA ALA A 85 -9.48 -8.37 4.99
C ALA A 85 -9.25 -9.53 6.00
N PRO A 86 -10.24 -10.36 6.39
CA PRO A 86 -9.99 -11.48 7.31
C PRO A 86 -9.03 -12.53 6.74
N VAL A 87 -9.08 -12.78 5.42
CA VAL A 87 -8.17 -13.71 4.76
C VAL A 87 -6.74 -13.18 4.83
N VAL A 88 -6.56 -11.88 4.57
CA VAL A 88 -5.24 -11.26 4.60
C VAL A 88 -4.71 -11.13 6.03
N ARG A 89 -5.58 -10.82 7.00
CA ARG A 89 -5.26 -10.82 8.43
C ARG A 89 -4.70 -12.16 8.89
N ALA A 90 -5.29 -13.27 8.46
CA ALA A 90 -4.83 -14.61 8.79
C ALA A 90 -3.39 -14.89 8.28
N LEU A 91 -3.00 -14.29 7.14
CA LEU A 91 -1.65 -14.41 6.58
C LEU A 91 -0.65 -13.48 7.29
N LEU A 92 -1.04 -12.23 7.57
CA LEU A 92 -0.12 -11.20 8.08
C LEU A 92 0.09 -11.25 9.60
N GLY A 93 -0.84 -11.88 10.31
CA GLY A 93 -0.93 -11.85 11.76
C GLY A 93 -1.51 -10.52 12.30
N PRO A 94 -1.61 -10.39 13.63
CA PRO A 94 -2.28 -9.25 14.27
C PRO A 94 -1.45 -7.94 14.25
N GLY A 95 -0.14 -8.00 14.02
CA GLY A 95 0.76 -6.85 14.20
C GLY A 95 0.94 -5.92 13.00
N ARG A 96 0.31 -6.20 11.86
CA ARG A 96 0.46 -5.42 10.61
C ARG A 96 -0.84 -4.73 10.24
N LEU A 97 -0.76 -3.60 9.55
CA LEU A 97 -1.93 -2.86 9.09
C LEU A 97 -2.60 -3.57 7.90
N VAL A 98 -3.93 -3.56 7.88
CA VAL A 98 -4.78 -4.01 6.78
C VAL A 98 -5.78 -2.91 6.49
N GLY A 99 -5.54 -2.17 5.41
CA GLY A 99 -6.46 -1.14 4.94
C GLY A 99 -7.33 -1.61 3.78
N ARG A 100 -8.46 -0.93 3.56
CA ARG A 100 -9.34 -1.22 2.41
C ARG A 100 -9.73 0.04 1.62
N SER A 101 -9.74 -0.07 0.30
CA SER A 101 -10.37 0.91 -0.60
C SER A 101 -11.89 0.72 -0.59
N CYS A 102 -12.63 1.82 -0.40
CA CYS A 102 -14.08 1.85 -0.41
C CYS A 102 -14.60 3.05 -1.23
N HIS A 103 -15.74 2.86 -1.88
CA HIS A 103 -16.40 3.85 -2.76
C HIS A 103 -17.87 4.10 -2.35
N THR A 104 -18.39 3.31 -1.41
CA THR A 104 -19.74 3.46 -0.85
C THR A 104 -19.72 3.31 0.68
N LEU A 105 -20.74 3.82 1.37
CA LEU A 105 -20.89 3.63 2.81
C LEU A 105 -21.03 2.15 3.19
N ALA A 106 -21.70 1.36 2.33
CA ALA A 106 -21.83 -0.08 2.52
C ALA A 106 -20.48 -0.80 2.50
N GLU A 107 -19.58 -0.41 1.59
CA GLU A 107 -18.21 -0.94 1.55
C GLU A 107 -17.39 -0.56 2.79
N VAL A 108 -17.58 0.65 3.33
CA VAL A 108 -16.91 1.06 4.58
C VAL A 108 -17.40 0.21 5.75
N ALA A 109 -18.72 0.04 5.90
CA ALA A 109 -19.30 -0.80 6.95
C ALA A 109 -18.85 -2.26 6.84
N ALA A 110 -18.76 -2.79 5.60
CA ALA A 110 -18.22 -4.13 5.36
C ALA A 110 -16.74 -4.25 5.76
N ALA A 111 -15.91 -3.25 5.41
CA ALA A 111 -14.50 -3.25 5.78
C ALA A 111 -14.29 -3.22 7.31
N GLU A 112 -15.10 -2.45 8.04
CA GLU A 112 -15.10 -2.44 9.51
C GLU A 112 -15.49 -3.81 10.08
N ALA A 113 -16.60 -4.39 9.60
CA ALA A 113 -17.06 -5.71 10.03
C ALA A 113 -16.04 -6.83 9.73
N GLU A 114 -15.27 -6.68 8.65
CA GLU A 114 -14.18 -7.56 8.25
C GLU A 114 -12.88 -7.36 9.08
N GLY A 115 -12.82 -6.34 9.94
CA GLY A 115 -11.67 -6.06 10.80
C GLY A 115 -10.51 -5.36 10.10
N ALA A 116 -10.78 -4.54 9.09
CA ALA A 116 -9.79 -3.64 8.52
C ALA A 116 -9.40 -2.55 9.56
N ASP A 117 -8.11 -2.20 9.62
CA ASP A 117 -7.60 -1.18 10.54
C ASP A 117 -7.94 0.24 10.07
N TYR A 118 -8.15 0.42 8.77
CA TYR A 118 -8.57 1.68 8.19
C TYR A 118 -9.24 1.48 6.83
N ALA A 119 -10.05 2.46 6.41
CA ALA A 119 -10.61 2.54 5.08
C ALA A 119 -10.18 3.83 4.38
N THR A 120 -10.01 3.78 3.06
CA THR A 120 -9.92 4.98 2.22
C THR A 120 -11.23 5.12 1.47
N PHE A 121 -11.81 6.32 1.51
CA PHE A 121 -13.06 6.62 0.82
C PHE A 121 -12.79 7.58 -0.34
N GLY A 122 -13.25 7.24 -1.54
CA GLY A 122 -13.10 8.08 -2.71
C GLY A 122 -13.75 7.50 -3.96
N PRO A 123 -13.55 8.09 -5.14
CA PRO A 123 -12.86 9.36 -5.32
C PRO A 123 -13.75 10.53 -4.87
N VAL A 124 -13.19 11.47 -4.10
CA VAL A 124 -13.92 12.68 -3.65
C VAL A 124 -14.17 13.63 -4.84
N TYR A 125 -13.24 13.65 -5.79
CA TYR A 125 -13.34 14.35 -7.07
C TYR A 125 -13.06 13.38 -8.21
N PRO A 126 -13.66 13.54 -9.41
CA PRO A 126 -13.32 12.72 -10.56
C PRO A 126 -11.81 12.75 -10.83
N THR A 127 -11.19 11.58 -11.04
CA THR A 127 -9.78 11.49 -11.39
C THR A 127 -9.58 10.63 -12.65
N PRO A 128 -8.64 10.99 -13.54
CA PRO A 128 -8.32 10.19 -14.71
C PRO A 128 -7.57 8.89 -14.36
N SER A 129 -7.08 8.73 -13.12
CA SER A 129 -6.27 7.59 -12.66
C SER A 129 -7.06 6.27 -12.48
N LYS A 130 -8.29 6.21 -13.00
CA LYS A 130 -9.19 5.04 -13.03
C LYS A 130 -9.83 4.88 -14.42
N ALA A 131 -9.03 4.93 -15.48
CA ALA A 131 -9.42 4.41 -16.79
C ALA A 131 -9.21 2.89 -16.84
#